data_AF-A0A9N9SB57-F1
#
_entry.id   AF-A0A9N9SB57-F1
#
_cell.length_a   1.000
_cell.length_b   1.000
_cell.length_c   1.000
_cell.angle_alpha   90.00
_cell.angle_beta   90.00
_cell.angle_gamma   90.00
#
_symmetry.space_group_name_H-M   'P 1'
#
loop_
_entity.id
_entity.type
_entity.pdbx_description
1 polymer ?
#
loop_
_entity_poly.entity_id
_entity_poly.type
_entity_poly.pdbx_seq_one_letter_code
_entity_poly.pdbx_strand_id
1 'polypeptide(L)'
;MAMNKYMHPRNIYKSPPNFKQLALDYPEFREFLKQDITGKVNIDFQNVKSLRALSCTLLKNDFGLEVEMPLNKLIPTIPLRLNYILWLEDLMSLTGKKEGVKGIDIGTGASCVYPLLAAKKNKWSMVATEVDKESISYARKNIERNNMQDLIEVTEVDKNTFLKIIAENGDYDFCMCNPPFFASTQELGSGMNTRNLSRPRPKNSFCASVNEVVVKGGEVDFISCLINESKEVGEAVKIYSTMVGHKKYLPQLKKLLREVQVTSFKETEFCQGNTTRWGLAWTFCQSLDLKKCPDPMKLVERKLKSKDPLCFKLPVVEINDLHFCSATDRLLDIFSSLQMSVEEVTRKNNIRRFFVSAFSNNWSNQRKKRREKNRKMNDSLDSVGEYSGSPSSEEHKLQSPRREDDNNSIDYDAKSPGKRTNHDHFEGAFIKKLKIIDNEPTIFFKFVATIKYDDYITLELDSFDNTYNRDYLHQILQYIKNNFQSSD
;
A
#
# COMPACT_ATOMS: atom_id res chain seq x y z
N MET A 1 7.07 -12.30 14.44
CA MET A 1 6.98 -11.01 13.70
C MET A 1 5.75 -11.09 12.81
N ALA A 2 5.00 -9.99 12.66
CA ALA A 2 3.85 -9.96 11.76
C ALA A 2 4.30 -10.19 10.31
N MET A 3 3.63 -11.08 9.59
CA MET A 3 3.94 -11.51 8.23
C MET A 3 3.38 -10.54 7.17
N ASN A 4 3.12 -9.28 7.54
CA ASN A 4 2.55 -8.26 6.65
C ASN A 4 3.44 -8.00 5.41
N LYS A 5 4.75 -8.22 5.52
CA LYS A 5 5.66 -8.14 4.37
C LYS A 5 5.30 -9.09 3.22
N TYR A 6 4.61 -10.20 3.54
CA TYR A 6 4.13 -11.22 2.59
C TYR A 6 2.65 -11.03 2.19
N MET A 7 2.01 -9.92 2.58
CA MET A 7 0.73 -9.54 1.98
C MET A 7 0.92 -9.28 0.49
N HIS A 8 -0.16 -9.44 -0.26
CA HIS A 8 -0.17 -9.11 -1.68
C HIS A 8 0.36 -7.66 -1.88
N PRO A 9 1.28 -7.39 -2.82
CA PRO A 9 1.93 -6.07 -2.98
C PRO A 9 0.96 -4.90 -3.16
N ARG A 10 -0.17 -5.14 -3.82
CA ARG A 10 -1.24 -4.16 -4.06
C ARG A 10 -2.21 -4.01 -2.87
N ASN A 11 -1.96 -4.70 -1.74
CA ASN A 11 -2.80 -4.63 -0.55
C ASN A 11 -2.45 -3.38 0.27
N ILE A 12 -3.42 -2.47 0.42
CA ILE A 12 -3.26 -1.21 1.16
C ILE A 12 -2.90 -1.41 2.63
N TYR A 13 -3.27 -2.56 3.21
CA TYR A 13 -3.01 -2.91 4.61
C TYR A 13 -1.63 -3.53 4.85
N LYS A 14 -0.78 -3.59 3.82
CA LYS A 14 0.65 -3.84 4.01
C LYS A 14 1.25 -2.83 4.98
N SER A 15 0.76 -1.59 4.92
CA SER A 15 0.88 -0.59 5.97
C SER A 15 -0.29 -0.75 6.97
N PRO A 16 -0.03 -0.93 8.28
CA PRO A 16 -1.10 -1.06 9.26
C PRO A 16 -2.01 0.16 9.31
N PRO A 17 -3.33 0.00 9.54
CA PRO A 17 -4.25 1.12 9.69
C PRO A 17 -3.84 2.03 10.87
N ASN A 18 -3.99 3.34 10.68
CA ASN A 18 -3.77 4.31 11.75
C ASN A 18 -5.01 4.40 12.65
N PHE A 19 -5.08 3.55 13.69
CA PHE A 19 -6.22 3.54 14.62
C PHE A 19 -6.46 4.87 15.31
N LYS A 20 -5.43 5.68 15.54
CA LYS A 20 -5.61 7.02 16.12
C LYS A 20 -6.40 7.92 15.16
N GLN A 21 -6.04 7.91 13.87
CA GLN A 21 -6.76 8.69 12.86
C GLN A 21 -8.19 8.19 12.68
N LEU A 22 -8.38 6.87 12.55
CA LEU A 22 -9.71 6.27 12.45
C LEU A 22 -10.59 6.59 13.67
N ALA A 23 -10.02 6.64 14.87
CA ALA A 23 -10.74 7.04 16.07
C ALA A 23 -11.22 8.49 16.02
N LEU A 24 -10.47 9.39 15.37
CA LEU A 24 -10.84 10.78 15.22
C LEU A 24 -11.99 10.93 14.22
N ASP A 25 -11.89 10.23 13.08
CA ASP A 25 -12.83 10.33 11.96
C ASP A 25 -14.15 9.59 12.22
N TYR A 26 -14.12 8.50 13.00
CA TYR A 26 -15.27 7.65 13.31
C TYR A 26 -15.47 7.54 14.83
N PRO A 27 -16.28 8.42 15.45
CA PRO A 27 -16.55 8.41 16.89
C PRO A 27 -17.10 7.07 17.40
N GLU A 28 -17.93 6.39 16.61
CA GLU A 28 -18.48 5.07 16.91
C GLU A 28 -17.39 3.98 17.00
N PHE A 29 -16.29 4.13 16.26
CA PHE A 29 -15.16 3.21 16.34
C PHE A 29 -14.30 3.48 17.58
N ARG A 30 -14.22 4.75 18.02
CA ARG A 30 -13.42 5.19 19.18
C ARG A 30 -13.81 4.45 20.46
N GLU A 31 -15.08 4.12 20.64
CA GLU A 31 -15.59 3.39 21.80
C GLU A 31 -14.96 2.01 22.01
N PHE A 32 -14.39 1.42 20.95
CA PHE A 32 -13.78 0.09 20.96
C PHE A 32 -12.26 0.10 21.14
N LEU A 33 -11.66 1.28 21.30
CA LEU A 33 -10.23 1.48 21.39
C LEU A 33 -9.79 1.75 22.83
N LYS A 34 -8.59 1.29 23.17
CA LYS A 34 -7.93 1.55 24.45
C LYS A 34 -6.63 2.28 24.19
N GLN A 35 -6.36 3.32 24.97
CA GLN A 35 -5.07 3.99 24.95
C GLN A 35 -4.22 3.48 26.12
N ASP A 36 -2.97 3.13 25.86
CA ASP A 36 -2.02 2.80 26.94
C ASP A 36 -1.34 4.05 27.50
N ILE A 37 -0.58 3.89 28.58
CA ILE A 37 0.15 4.97 29.25
C ILE A 37 1.19 5.67 28.36
N THR A 38 1.59 5.04 27.25
CA THR A 38 2.52 5.62 26.27
C THR A 38 1.80 6.45 25.20
N GLY A 39 0.47 6.53 25.28
CA GLY A 39 -0.37 7.24 24.31
C GLY A 39 -0.70 6.42 23.07
N LYS A 40 -0.27 5.16 22.99
CA LYS A 40 -0.52 4.29 21.84
C LYS A 40 -1.94 3.71 21.92
N VAL A 41 -2.64 3.83 20.80
CA VAL A 41 -4.03 3.36 20.64
C VAL A 41 -4.00 1.90 20.20
N ASN A 42 -4.68 1.04 20.96
CA ASN A 42 -4.77 -0.39 20.73
C ASN A 42 -6.24 -0.81 20.67
N ILE A 43 -6.51 -1.91 19.97
CA ILE A 43 -7.84 -2.52 19.89
C ILE A 43 -7.79 -3.93 20.49
N ASP A 44 -8.87 -4.33 21.16
CA ASP A 44 -9.04 -5.68 21.67
C ASP A 44 -9.57 -6.62 20.58
N PHE A 45 -8.67 -7.37 19.94
CA PHE A 45 -9.05 -8.33 18.89
C PHE A 45 -9.78 -9.58 19.43
N GLN A 46 -9.85 -9.79 20.74
CA GLN A 46 -10.63 -10.87 21.35
C GLN A 46 -12.09 -10.46 21.58
N ASN A 47 -12.40 -9.17 21.50
CA ASN A 47 -13.76 -8.66 21.56
C ASN A 47 -14.40 -8.65 20.16
N VAL A 48 -15.47 -9.42 19.99
CA VAL A 48 -16.21 -9.54 18.73
C VAL A 48 -16.78 -8.20 18.27
N LYS A 49 -17.28 -7.38 19.21
CA LYS A 49 -17.81 -6.06 18.88
C LYS A 49 -16.71 -5.15 18.35
N SER A 50 -15.52 -5.19 18.97
CA SER A 50 -14.34 -4.46 18.47
C SER A 50 -13.91 -4.94 17.08
N LEU A 51 -13.91 -6.26 16.83
CA LEU A 51 -13.61 -6.81 15.50
C LEU A 51 -14.60 -6.33 14.45
N ARG A 52 -15.91 -6.40 14.76
CA ARG A 52 -16.97 -5.93 13.87
C ARG A 52 -16.80 -4.43 13.58
N ALA A 53 -16.62 -3.62 14.62
CA ALA A 53 -16.42 -2.19 14.49
C ALA A 53 -15.21 -1.86 13.61
N LEU A 54 -14.08 -2.55 13.82
CA LEU A 54 -12.91 -2.40 12.96
C LEU A 54 -13.21 -2.77 11.50
N SER A 55 -13.80 -3.93 11.24
CA SER A 55 -14.09 -4.36 9.87
C SER A 55 -15.06 -3.42 9.15
N CYS A 56 -16.14 -2.97 9.82
CA CYS A 56 -17.06 -1.98 9.28
C CYS A 56 -16.36 -0.64 9.01
N THR A 57 -15.51 -0.17 9.93
CA THR A 57 -14.79 1.10 9.79
C THR A 57 -13.80 1.04 8.62
N LEU A 58 -13.07 -0.05 8.46
CA LEU A 58 -12.14 -0.23 7.32
C LEU A 58 -12.88 -0.30 5.98
N LEU A 59 -14.03 -1.01 5.92
CA LEU A 59 -14.86 -1.05 4.72
C LEU A 59 -15.40 0.33 4.34
N LYS A 60 -15.87 1.09 5.32
CA LYS A 60 -16.38 2.44 5.11
C LYS A 60 -15.27 3.41 4.69
N ASN A 61 -14.16 3.43 5.43
CA ASN A 61 -13.07 4.36 5.20
C ASN A 61 -12.35 4.14 3.87
N ASP A 62 -11.98 2.89 3.59
CA ASP A 62 -11.06 2.58 2.49
C ASP A 62 -11.78 2.23 1.19
N PHE A 63 -13.04 1.81 1.28
CA PHE A 63 -13.83 1.38 0.12
C PHE A 63 -15.16 2.13 -0.01
N GLY A 64 -15.55 2.99 0.94
CA GLY A 64 -16.86 3.63 0.93
C GLY A 64 -17.98 2.60 0.90
N LEU A 65 -17.84 1.52 1.68
CA LEU A 65 -18.79 0.44 1.81
C LEU A 65 -19.40 0.45 3.22
N GLU A 66 -20.70 0.66 3.32
CA GLU A 66 -21.44 0.58 4.58
C GLU A 66 -21.99 -0.84 4.76
N VAL A 67 -21.48 -1.57 5.75
CA VAL A 67 -21.82 -2.98 5.94
C VAL A 67 -22.25 -3.22 7.39
N GLU A 68 -23.37 -3.89 7.56
CA GLU A 68 -23.89 -4.36 8.83
C GLU A 68 -23.73 -5.87 8.95
N MET A 69 -23.26 -6.33 10.11
CA MET A 69 -23.02 -7.75 10.38
C MET A 69 -23.56 -8.13 11.75
N PRO A 70 -24.30 -9.24 11.87
CA PRO A 70 -24.76 -9.72 13.16
C PRO A 70 -23.59 -10.38 13.92
N LEU A 71 -23.61 -10.29 15.26
CA LEU A 71 -22.50 -10.74 16.11
C LEU A 71 -22.38 -12.27 16.21
N ASN A 72 -23.43 -13.00 15.84
CA ASN A 72 -23.49 -14.46 15.81
C ASN A 72 -22.93 -15.07 14.50
N LYS A 73 -22.51 -14.23 13.53
CA LYS A 73 -21.95 -14.67 12.24
C LYS A 73 -20.45 -14.36 12.13
N LEU A 74 -19.81 -14.92 11.11
CA LEU A 74 -18.39 -14.71 10.86
C LEU A 74 -18.08 -13.24 10.53
N ILE A 75 -17.23 -12.62 11.34
CA ILE A 75 -16.70 -11.27 11.08
C ILE A 75 -15.45 -11.38 10.20
N PRO A 76 -15.46 -10.90 8.94
CA PRO A 76 -14.33 -11.02 8.05
C PRO A 76 -13.20 -10.05 8.44
N THR A 77 -11.96 -10.52 8.35
CA THR A 77 -10.78 -9.65 8.43
C THR A 77 -10.46 -9.08 7.05
N ILE A 78 -10.75 -7.79 6.84
CA ILE A 78 -10.68 -7.13 5.53
C ILE A 78 -9.33 -7.32 4.81
N PRO A 79 -8.16 -7.20 5.49
CA PRO A 79 -6.88 -7.38 4.80
C PRO A 79 -6.69 -8.77 4.18
N LEU A 80 -7.22 -9.81 4.82
CA LEU A 80 -7.14 -11.17 4.31
C LEU A 80 -8.08 -11.37 3.11
N ARG A 81 -9.29 -10.79 3.18
CA ARG A 81 -10.26 -10.85 2.07
C ARG A 81 -9.73 -10.12 0.83
N LEU A 82 -9.10 -8.97 1.04
CA LEU A 82 -8.48 -8.19 -0.04
C LEU A 82 -7.31 -8.93 -0.72
N ASN A 83 -6.51 -9.71 0.02
CA ASN A 83 -5.46 -10.56 -0.60
C ASN A 83 -6.06 -11.52 -1.65
N TYR A 84 -7.23 -12.09 -1.37
CA TYR A 84 -7.88 -13.01 -2.29
C TYR A 84 -8.41 -12.28 -3.54
N ILE A 85 -9.11 -11.15 -3.36
CA ILE A 85 -9.59 -10.33 -4.51
C ILE A 85 -8.41 -9.91 -5.41
N LEU A 86 -7.30 -9.46 -4.82
CA LEU A 86 -6.12 -9.06 -5.59
C LEU A 86 -5.47 -10.24 -6.33
N TRP A 87 -5.45 -11.43 -5.74
CA TRP A 87 -4.98 -12.62 -6.42
C TRP A 87 -5.90 -13.06 -7.56
N LEU A 88 -7.23 -12.93 -7.39
CA LEU A 88 -8.18 -13.14 -8.49
C LEU A 88 -7.96 -12.16 -9.64
N GLU A 89 -7.61 -10.91 -9.37
CA GLU A 89 -7.22 -9.96 -10.43
C GLU A 89 -5.98 -10.44 -11.20
N ASP A 90 -4.98 -10.98 -10.51
CA ASP A 90 -3.79 -11.53 -11.18
C ASP A 90 -4.14 -12.76 -12.04
N LEU A 91 -5.03 -13.63 -11.57
CA LEU A 91 -5.52 -14.77 -12.33
C LEU A 91 -6.32 -14.33 -13.54
N MET A 92 -7.26 -13.38 -13.34
CA MET A 92 -8.10 -12.81 -14.40
C MET A 92 -7.29 -12.11 -15.49
N SER A 93 -6.12 -11.55 -15.16
CA SER A 93 -5.23 -10.95 -16.15
C SER A 93 -4.80 -11.92 -17.25
N LEU A 94 -4.81 -13.23 -16.99
CA LEU A 94 -4.50 -14.27 -17.99
C LEU A 94 -5.60 -14.43 -19.05
N THR A 95 -6.85 -14.06 -18.72
CA THR A 95 -7.98 -14.16 -19.65
C THR A 95 -8.01 -13.02 -20.67
N GLY A 96 -7.28 -11.92 -20.41
CA GLY A 96 -7.33 -10.69 -21.20
C GLY A 96 -8.63 -9.88 -21.04
N LYS A 97 -9.63 -10.39 -20.32
CA LYS A 97 -10.91 -9.72 -20.09
C LYS A 97 -10.76 -8.63 -19.03
N LYS A 98 -11.07 -7.39 -19.41
CA LYS A 98 -10.97 -6.21 -18.53
C LYS A 98 -12.30 -5.74 -17.99
N GLU A 99 -13.37 -5.91 -18.75
CA GLU A 99 -14.72 -5.41 -18.46
C GLU A 99 -15.74 -6.53 -18.57
N GLY A 100 -16.92 -6.31 -17.95
CA GLY A 100 -18.01 -7.30 -17.97
C GLY A 100 -17.64 -8.63 -17.32
N VAL A 101 -16.71 -8.61 -16.36
CA VAL A 101 -16.26 -9.80 -15.64
C VAL A 101 -17.38 -10.28 -14.72
N LYS A 102 -17.70 -11.58 -14.79
CA LYS A 102 -18.74 -12.24 -14.00
C LYS A 102 -18.14 -13.26 -13.06
N GLY A 103 -18.42 -13.14 -11.77
CA GLY A 103 -17.90 -14.00 -10.72
C GLY A 103 -19.01 -14.70 -9.94
N ILE A 104 -18.67 -15.86 -9.36
CA ILE A 104 -19.50 -16.55 -8.37
C ILE A 104 -18.78 -16.53 -7.02
N ASP A 105 -19.46 -16.15 -5.95
CA ASP A 105 -18.99 -16.30 -4.56
C ASP A 105 -19.82 -17.38 -3.84
N ILE A 106 -19.16 -18.46 -3.42
CA ILE A 106 -19.80 -19.61 -2.77
C ILE A 106 -19.75 -19.44 -1.26
N GLY A 107 -20.92 -19.27 -0.63
CA GLY A 107 -21.03 -19.03 0.81
C GLY A 107 -20.62 -17.61 1.19
N THR A 108 -21.37 -16.62 0.70
CA THR A 108 -21.00 -15.20 0.82
C THR A 108 -21.06 -14.66 2.26
N GLY A 109 -21.81 -15.34 3.14
CA GLY A 109 -22.03 -14.95 4.53
C GLY A 109 -22.80 -13.65 4.68
N ALA A 110 -23.14 -13.30 5.93
CA ALA A 110 -23.92 -12.09 6.22
C ALA A 110 -23.26 -10.79 5.72
N SER A 111 -21.93 -10.76 5.69
CA SER A 111 -21.17 -9.58 5.26
C SER A 111 -21.22 -9.29 3.76
N CYS A 112 -21.44 -10.33 2.92
CA CYS A 112 -21.27 -10.25 1.47
C CYS A 112 -19.94 -9.58 1.04
N VAL A 113 -18.86 -9.83 1.79
CA VAL A 113 -17.63 -9.02 1.70
C VAL A 113 -16.91 -9.18 0.36
N TYR A 114 -16.88 -10.39 -0.22
CA TYR A 114 -16.20 -10.58 -1.50
C TYR A 114 -16.96 -9.93 -2.66
N PRO A 115 -18.29 -10.12 -2.82
CA PRO A 115 -19.03 -9.46 -3.88
C PRO A 115 -18.98 -7.94 -3.77
N LEU A 116 -19.13 -7.39 -2.56
CA LEU A 116 -19.04 -5.94 -2.35
C LEU A 116 -17.65 -5.39 -2.72
N LEU A 117 -16.57 -6.04 -2.29
CA LEU A 117 -15.21 -5.62 -2.66
C LEU A 117 -14.96 -5.74 -4.16
N ALA A 118 -15.37 -6.85 -4.78
CA ALA A 118 -15.23 -7.09 -6.21
C ALA A 118 -16.00 -6.06 -7.05
N ALA A 119 -17.27 -5.81 -6.71
CA ALA A 119 -18.10 -4.83 -7.39
C ALA A 119 -17.59 -3.40 -7.17
N LYS A 120 -17.24 -3.02 -5.94
CA LYS A 120 -16.73 -1.67 -5.64
C LYS A 120 -15.44 -1.38 -6.38
N LYS A 121 -14.47 -2.29 -6.26
CA LYS A 121 -13.09 -2.08 -6.71
C LYS A 121 -12.94 -2.31 -8.21
N ASN A 122 -13.60 -3.34 -8.74
CA ASN A 122 -13.34 -3.85 -10.09
C ASN A 122 -14.57 -3.80 -11.00
N LYS A 123 -15.75 -3.37 -10.50
CA LYS A 123 -17.02 -3.36 -11.25
C LYS A 123 -17.41 -4.73 -11.79
N TRP A 124 -17.03 -5.79 -11.08
CA TRP A 124 -17.39 -7.15 -11.43
C TRP A 124 -18.85 -7.42 -11.07
N SER A 125 -19.55 -8.11 -11.96
CA SER A 125 -20.88 -8.66 -11.67
C SER A 125 -20.71 -9.96 -10.89
N MET A 126 -21.46 -10.13 -9.81
CA MET A 126 -21.26 -11.20 -8.84
C MET A 126 -22.59 -11.91 -8.56
N VAL A 127 -22.58 -13.23 -8.68
CA VAL A 127 -23.63 -14.08 -8.10
C VAL A 127 -23.10 -14.64 -6.79
N ALA A 128 -23.78 -14.34 -5.70
CA ALA A 128 -23.39 -14.73 -4.35
C ALA A 128 -24.36 -15.80 -3.83
N THR A 129 -23.86 -16.98 -3.50
CA THR A 129 -24.70 -18.05 -2.97
C THR A 129 -24.60 -18.13 -1.46
N GLU A 130 -25.70 -18.51 -0.81
CA GLU A 130 -25.75 -18.72 0.63
C GLU A 130 -26.86 -19.71 1.00
N VAL A 131 -26.64 -20.50 2.05
CA VAL A 131 -27.59 -21.51 2.55
C VAL A 131 -28.33 -21.02 3.80
N ASP A 132 -27.77 -20.04 4.51
CA ASP A 132 -28.32 -19.50 5.75
C ASP A 132 -29.22 -18.27 5.50
N LYS A 133 -30.50 -18.39 5.86
CA LYS A 133 -31.51 -17.35 5.63
C LYS A 133 -31.22 -16.02 6.32
N GLU A 134 -30.62 -16.05 7.51
CA GLU A 134 -30.22 -14.83 8.21
C GLU A 134 -29.08 -14.14 7.45
N SER A 135 -28.05 -14.89 7.05
CA SER A 135 -26.95 -14.39 6.23
C SER A 135 -27.44 -13.81 4.90
N ILE A 136 -28.38 -14.47 4.21
CA ILE A 136 -29.01 -13.95 2.97
C ILE A 136 -29.68 -12.60 3.22
N SER A 137 -30.45 -12.48 4.30
CA SER A 137 -31.14 -11.24 4.66
C SER A 137 -30.17 -10.08 4.88
N TYR A 138 -29.08 -10.30 5.62
CA TYR A 138 -28.03 -9.29 5.81
C TYR A 138 -27.28 -8.98 4.52
N ALA A 139 -26.92 -9.99 3.72
CA ALA A 139 -26.22 -9.79 2.45
C ALA A 139 -27.04 -8.89 1.49
N ARG A 140 -28.34 -9.17 1.32
CA ARG A 140 -29.24 -8.35 0.51
C ARG A 140 -29.33 -6.91 1.01
N LYS A 141 -29.53 -6.71 2.31
CA LYS A 141 -29.55 -5.36 2.92
C LYS A 141 -28.23 -4.61 2.73
N ASN A 142 -27.09 -5.30 2.81
CA ASN A 142 -25.78 -4.70 2.59
C ASN A 142 -25.58 -4.29 1.13
N ILE A 143 -26.07 -5.08 0.17
CA ILE A 143 -26.06 -4.72 -1.25
C ILE A 143 -26.93 -3.49 -1.50
N GLU A 144 -28.15 -3.48 -0.97
CA GLU A 144 -29.09 -2.35 -1.08
C GLU A 144 -28.52 -1.05 -0.49
N ARG A 145 -27.93 -1.12 0.71
CA ARG A 145 -27.31 0.04 1.39
C ARG A 145 -26.19 0.68 0.56
N ASN A 146 -25.51 -0.11 -0.27
CA ASN A 146 -24.41 0.35 -1.10
C ASN A 146 -24.83 0.62 -2.57
N ASN A 147 -26.11 0.51 -2.90
CA ASN A 147 -26.64 0.66 -4.26
C ASN A 147 -25.93 -0.24 -5.29
N MET A 148 -25.77 -1.54 -4.97
CA MET A 148 -25.05 -2.49 -5.81
C MET A 148 -25.91 -3.62 -6.39
N GLN A 149 -27.24 -3.47 -6.38
CA GLN A 149 -28.19 -4.48 -6.87
C GLN A 149 -27.98 -4.82 -8.35
N ASP A 150 -27.52 -3.86 -9.16
CA ASP A 150 -27.25 -4.07 -10.60
C ASP A 150 -26.00 -4.92 -10.86
N LEU A 151 -25.12 -5.06 -9.86
CA LEU A 151 -23.87 -5.81 -9.98
C LEU A 151 -23.88 -7.08 -9.13
N ILE A 152 -24.67 -7.16 -8.06
CA ILE A 152 -24.61 -8.26 -7.11
C ILE A 152 -26.00 -8.84 -6.91
N GLU A 153 -26.12 -10.14 -7.19
CA GLU A 153 -27.31 -10.93 -6.88
C GLU A 153 -27.00 -11.94 -5.76
N VAL A 154 -27.94 -12.15 -4.84
CA VAL A 154 -27.84 -13.18 -3.79
C VAL A 154 -28.87 -14.28 -4.02
N THR A 155 -28.38 -15.49 -4.28
CA THR A 155 -29.18 -16.68 -4.55
C THR A 155 -29.15 -17.62 -3.33
N GLU A 156 -30.33 -17.99 -2.85
CA GLU A 156 -30.48 -19.04 -1.84
C GLU A 156 -30.25 -20.40 -2.49
N VAL A 157 -29.41 -21.23 -1.89
CA VAL A 157 -29.08 -22.57 -2.40
C VAL A 157 -29.19 -23.63 -1.31
N ASP A 158 -29.31 -24.89 -1.73
CA ASP A 158 -29.25 -26.02 -0.82
C ASP A 158 -27.81 -26.33 -0.39
N LYS A 159 -27.65 -27.00 0.76
CA LYS A 159 -26.33 -27.34 1.34
C LYS A 159 -25.42 -28.18 0.45
N ASN A 160 -25.97 -28.84 -0.56
CA ASN A 160 -25.24 -29.73 -1.47
C ASN A 160 -24.96 -29.08 -2.83
N THR A 161 -25.39 -27.83 -3.04
CA THR A 161 -25.25 -27.12 -4.32
C THR A 161 -24.10 -26.12 -4.22
N PHE A 162 -23.08 -26.26 -5.08
CA PHE A 162 -21.97 -25.33 -5.11
C PHE A 162 -22.03 -24.46 -6.37
N LEU A 163 -22.08 -25.08 -7.55
CA LEU A 163 -21.90 -24.40 -8.83
C LEU A 163 -22.91 -24.83 -9.88
N LYS A 164 -23.33 -26.10 -9.91
CA LYS A 164 -24.05 -26.71 -11.03
C LYS A 164 -25.31 -25.92 -11.42
N ILE A 165 -26.18 -25.65 -10.45
CA ILE A 165 -27.43 -24.90 -10.69
C ILE A 165 -27.16 -23.45 -11.13
N ILE A 166 -26.08 -22.84 -10.61
CA ILE A 166 -25.74 -21.44 -10.89
C ILE A 166 -25.05 -21.27 -12.24
N ALA A 167 -24.23 -22.25 -12.62
CA ALA A 167 -23.38 -22.25 -13.80
C ALA A 167 -24.06 -22.91 -15.02
N GLU A 168 -25.15 -23.66 -14.83
CA GLU A 168 -25.88 -24.38 -15.89
C GLU A 168 -26.22 -23.52 -17.12
N ASN A 169 -26.45 -22.21 -16.94
CA ASN A 169 -26.84 -21.28 -18.01
C ASN A 169 -25.90 -20.07 -18.17
N GLY A 170 -24.73 -20.05 -17.52
CA GLY A 170 -23.87 -18.86 -17.46
C GLY A 170 -22.45 -19.05 -17.99
N ASP A 171 -21.94 -18.03 -18.71
CA ASP A 171 -20.51 -17.82 -18.94
C ASP A 171 -19.95 -16.97 -17.79
N TYR A 172 -19.31 -17.63 -16.83
CA TYR A 172 -18.65 -17.00 -15.69
C TYR A 172 -17.14 -17.03 -15.88
N ASP A 173 -16.50 -15.95 -15.46
CA ASP A 173 -15.04 -15.84 -15.58
C ASP A 173 -14.31 -16.45 -14.39
N PHE A 174 -14.92 -16.44 -13.21
CA PHE A 174 -14.35 -17.11 -12.05
C PHE A 174 -15.41 -17.55 -11.03
N CYS A 175 -15.03 -18.49 -10.16
CA CYS A 175 -15.66 -18.68 -8.87
C CYS A 175 -14.65 -18.53 -7.74
N MET A 176 -15.14 -18.15 -6.57
CA MET A 176 -14.36 -18.06 -5.34
C MET A 176 -15.14 -18.64 -4.17
N CYS A 177 -14.41 -19.12 -3.17
CA CYS A 177 -15.01 -19.74 -2.00
C CYS A 177 -14.11 -19.56 -0.78
N ASN A 178 -14.70 -19.28 0.37
CA ASN A 178 -14.05 -19.41 1.67
C ASN A 178 -14.76 -20.52 2.47
N PRO A 179 -14.29 -21.77 2.37
CA PRO A 179 -15.03 -22.92 2.88
C PRO A 179 -15.12 -22.93 4.42
N PRO A 180 -16.13 -23.61 4.98
CA PRO A 180 -16.15 -23.97 6.40
C PRO A 180 -14.93 -24.83 6.76
N PHE A 181 -14.26 -24.52 7.85
CA PHE A 181 -12.93 -25.08 8.16
C PHE A 181 -12.94 -26.40 8.94
N PHE A 182 -13.99 -26.68 9.72
CA PHE A 182 -14.00 -27.73 10.73
C PHE A 182 -14.92 -28.89 10.36
N ALA A 183 -14.52 -30.10 10.75
CA ALA A 183 -15.31 -31.32 10.50
C ALA A 183 -16.41 -31.55 11.54
N SER A 184 -16.27 -30.96 12.73
CA SER A 184 -17.24 -31.09 13.82
C SER A 184 -17.18 -29.92 14.80
N THR A 185 -18.22 -29.76 15.62
CA THR A 185 -18.25 -28.80 16.73
C THR A 185 -17.21 -29.11 17.81
N GLN A 186 -16.72 -30.35 17.90
CA GLN A 186 -15.65 -30.72 18.84
C GLN A 186 -14.32 -30.04 18.47
N GLU A 187 -14.07 -29.79 17.18
CA GLU A 187 -12.88 -29.05 16.73
C GLU A 187 -12.97 -27.54 17.00
N LEU A 188 -14.16 -27.01 17.32
CA LEU A 188 -14.36 -25.63 17.76
C LEU A 188 -13.97 -25.42 19.23
N GLY A 189 -13.98 -26.49 20.03
CA GLY A 189 -13.56 -26.47 21.42
C GLY A 189 -12.08 -26.11 21.54
N SER A 190 -11.74 -25.30 22.53
CA SER A 190 -10.41 -24.72 22.82
C SER A 190 -9.24 -25.72 23.04
N GLY A 191 -9.41 -26.99 22.68
CA GLY A 191 -8.36 -27.96 22.44
C GLY A 191 -8.05 -28.03 20.94
N MET A 192 -7.60 -26.92 20.35
CA MET A 192 -6.84 -26.98 19.10
C MET A 192 -5.80 -28.08 19.32
N ASN A 193 -5.80 -29.15 18.51
CA ASN A 193 -4.90 -30.31 18.63
C ASN A 193 -3.43 -29.87 18.55
N THR A 194 -2.94 -29.23 19.59
CA THR A 194 -1.62 -28.66 19.70
C THR A 194 -0.82 -29.68 20.47
N ARG A 195 0.15 -30.30 19.78
CA ARG A 195 1.18 -31.13 20.41
C ARG A 195 1.95 -30.40 21.53
N ASN A 196 1.76 -29.09 21.67
CA ASN A 196 2.47 -28.24 22.61
C ASN A 196 1.46 -27.39 23.41
N LEU A 197 1.29 -27.72 24.69
CA LEU A 197 0.38 -27.04 25.63
C LEU A 197 0.75 -25.57 25.86
N SER A 198 2.00 -25.19 25.57
CA SER A 198 2.51 -23.82 25.69
C SER A 198 2.16 -22.92 24.50
N ARG A 199 1.42 -23.41 23.49
CA ARG A 199 1.07 -22.59 22.32
C ARG A 199 0.06 -21.50 22.73
N PRO A 200 0.35 -20.20 22.51
CA PRO A 200 -0.58 -19.14 22.82
C PRO A 200 -1.90 -19.30 22.06
N ARG A 201 -3.02 -18.98 22.71
CA ARG A 201 -4.34 -18.96 22.09
C ARG A 201 -4.37 -17.98 20.89
N PRO A 202 -5.25 -18.21 19.90
CA PRO A 202 -5.46 -17.26 18.82
C PRO A 202 -5.73 -15.85 19.37
N LYS A 203 -5.13 -14.83 18.76
CA LYS A 203 -5.29 -13.43 19.20
C LYS A 203 -6.64 -12.82 18.81
N ASN A 204 -7.34 -13.44 17.86
CA ASN A 204 -8.63 -12.99 17.39
C ASN A 204 -9.74 -13.82 18.04
N SER A 205 -10.87 -13.18 18.33
CA SER A 205 -12.08 -13.86 18.76
C SER A 205 -12.59 -14.83 17.69
N PHE A 206 -13.09 -15.98 18.11
CA PHE A 206 -13.84 -16.87 17.23
C PHE A 206 -15.33 -16.51 17.34
N CYS A 207 -15.83 -15.83 16.32
CA CYS A 207 -17.26 -15.61 16.16
C CYS A 207 -17.65 -16.13 14.79
N ALA A 208 -18.40 -17.21 14.78
CA ALA A 208 -19.03 -17.77 13.60
C ALA A 208 -20.14 -18.71 14.05
N SER A 209 -21.23 -18.74 13.31
CA SER A 209 -22.28 -19.75 13.55
C SER A 209 -21.77 -21.12 13.14
N VAL A 210 -22.21 -22.20 13.81
CA VAL A 210 -21.74 -23.57 13.54
C VAL A 210 -21.83 -23.90 12.04
N ASN A 211 -22.88 -23.45 11.35
CA ASN A 211 -23.08 -23.71 9.93
C ASN A 211 -22.06 -23.01 9.01
N GLU A 212 -21.45 -21.90 9.42
CA GLU A 212 -20.43 -21.18 8.61
C GLU A 212 -19.02 -21.78 8.75
N VAL A 213 -18.81 -22.60 9.77
CA VAL A 213 -17.47 -23.09 10.14
C VAL A 213 -17.37 -24.59 10.22
N VAL A 214 -18.48 -25.32 10.38
CA VAL A 214 -18.51 -26.77 10.48
C VAL A 214 -19.27 -27.35 9.30
N VAL A 215 -18.64 -28.33 8.64
CA VAL A 215 -19.26 -29.15 7.60
C VAL A 215 -18.88 -30.60 7.80
N LYS A 216 -19.76 -31.53 7.44
CA LYS A 216 -19.44 -32.97 7.47
C LYS A 216 -18.22 -33.23 6.58
N GLY A 217 -17.20 -33.89 7.12
CA GLY A 217 -15.96 -34.15 6.40
C GLY A 217 -14.94 -33.00 6.43
N GLY A 218 -15.34 -31.84 6.97
CA GLY A 218 -14.50 -30.66 7.12
C GLY A 218 -14.09 -30.02 5.78
N GLU A 219 -13.07 -29.17 5.88
CA GLU A 219 -12.58 -28.38 4.74
C GLU A 219 -12.18 -29.23 3.52
N VAL A 220 -11.56 -30.40 3.75
CA VAL A 220 -11.05 -31.25 2.65
C VAL A 220 -12.18 -31.82 1.83
N ASP A 221 -13.21 -32.37 2.47
CA ASP A 221 -14.32 -32.99 1.77
C ASP A 221 -15.15 -31.92 1.04
N PHE A 222 -15.36 -30.75 1.66
CA PHE A 222 -16.02 -29.62 1.02
C PHE A 222 -15.31 -29.18 -0.27
N ILE A 223 -13.98 -28.99 -0.21
CA ILE A 223 -13.22 -28.60 -1.41
C ILE A 223 -13.19 -29.75 -2.41
N SER A 224 -13.16 -31.02 -1.97
CA SER A 224 -13.21 -32.17 -2.86
C SER A 224 -14.52 -32.25 -3.63
N CYS A 225 -15.66 -31.97 -2.97
CA CYS A 225 -16.97 -31.82 -3.62
C CYS A 225 -16.93 -30.70 -4.67
N LEU A 226 -16.41 -29.52 -4.31
CA LEU A 226 -16.26 -28.40 -5.25
C LEU A 226 -15.40 -28.77 -6.47
N ILE A 227 -14.30 -29.48 -6.28
CA ILE A 227 -13.44 -29.95 -7.38
C ILE A 227 -14.19 -30.94 -8.28
N ASN A 228 -14.92 -31.89 -7.70
CA ASN A 228 -15.68 -32.86 -8.49
C ASN A 228 -16.82 -32.18 -9.27
N GLU A 229 -17.56 -31.26 -8.65
CA GLU A 229 -18.62 -30.51 -9.31
C GLU A 229 -18.07 -29.59 -10.41
N SER A 230 -16.90 -28.99 -10.20
CA SER A 230 -16.24 -28.18 -11.24
C SER A 230 -15.92 -28.98 -12.51
N LYS A 231 -15.70 -30.31 -12.40
CA LYS A 231 -15.49 -31.18 -13.56
C LYS A 231 -16.76 -31.31 -14.40
N GLU A 232 -17.93 -31.35 -13.77
CA GLU A 232 -19.22 -31.40 -14.46
C GLU A 232 -19.55 -30.05 -15.12
N VAL A 233 -19.21 -28.94 -14.44
CA VAL A 233 -19.41 -27.57 -14.95
C VAL A 233 -18.44 -27.24 -16.09
N GLY A 234 -17.23 -27.79 -16.07
CA GLY A 234 -16.27 -27.69 -17.17
C GLY A 234 -15.82 -26.26 -17.45
N GLU A 235 -16.04 -25.77 -18.67
CA GLU A 235 -15.60 -24.43 -19.11
C GLU A 235 -16.65 -23.32 -18.90
N ALA A 236 -17.84 -23.63 -18.37
CA ALA A 236 -18.84 -22.61 -18.04
C ALA A 236 -18.36 -21.63 -16.96
N VAL A 237 -17.40 -22.06 -16.13
CA VAL A 237 -16.59 -21.17 -15.27
C VAL A 237 -15.14 -21.28 -15.72
N LYS A 238 -14.52 -20.16 -16.11
CA LYS A 238 -13.14 -20.18 -16.65
C LYS A 238 -12.09 -20.49 -15.57
N ILE A 239 -12.20 -19.88 -14.40
CA ILE A 239 -11.24 -20.05 -13.29
C ILE A 239 -11.98 -20.42 -12.00
N TYR A 240 -11.78 -21.64 -11.53
CA TYR A 240 -12.26 -22.07 -10.22
C TYR A 240 -11.24 -21.72 -9.15
N SER A 241 -11.68 -21.27 -7.98
CA SER A 241 -10.78 -21.01 -6.87
C SER A 241 -11.41 -21.20 -5.50
N THR A 242 -10.59 -21.51 -4.51
CA THR A 242 -10.98 -21.60 -3.11
C THR A 242 -9.86 -21.18 -2.17
N MET A 243 -10.21 -20.66 -1.00
CA MET A 243 -9.29 -20.49 0.12
C MET A 243 -9.11 -21.83 0.86
N VAL A 244 -7.90 -22.08 1.36
CA VAL A 244 -7.56 -23.25 2.17
C VAL A 244 -6.99 -22.78 3.52
N GLY A 245 -7.58 -23.28 4.59
CA GLY A 245 -7.31 -23.00 6.00
C GLY A 245 -6.00 -23.58 6.48
N HIS A 246 -5.67 -24.79 6.03
CA HIS A 246 -4.51 -25.54 6.49
C HIS A 246 -3.63 -26.06 5.36
N LYS A 247 -2.33 -25.71 5.39
CA LYS A 247 -1.31 -26.16 4.42
C LYS A 247 -1.27 -27.67 4.20
N LYS A 248 -1.52 -28.46 5.25
CA LYS A 248 -1.49 -29.93 5.20
C LYS A 248 -2.48 -30.54 4.20
N TYR A 249 -3.52 -29.80 3.80
CA TYR A 249 -4.53 -30.29 2.86
C TYR A 249 -4.15 -30.08 1.40
N LEU A 250 -3.27 -29.12 1.08
CA LEU A 250 -2.87 -28.82 -0.29
C LEU A 250 -2.31 -30.04 -1.06
N PRO A 251 -1.46 -30.92 -0.49
CA PRO A 251 -0.97 -32.09 -1.23
C PRO A 251 -2.09 -33.03 -1.69
N GLN A 252 -3.09 -33.27 -0.83
CA GLN A 252 -4.24 -34.12 -1.15
C GLN A 252 -5.13 -33.47 -2.22
N LEU A 253 -5.46 -32.18 -2.06
CA LEU A 253 -6.27 -31.46 -3.04
C LEU A 253 -5.60 -31.36 -4.41
N LYS A 254 -4.27 -31.14 -4.46
CA LYS A 254 -3.50 -31.16 -5.71
C LYS A 254 -3.43 -32.53 -6.36
N LYS A 255 -3.51 -33.62 -5.58
CA LYS A 255 -3.62 -34.98 -6.11
C LYS A 255 -4.99 -35.15 -6.80
N LEU A 256 -6.06 -34.75 -6.13
CA LEU A 256 -7.41 -34.80 -6.67
C LEU A 256 -7.55 -33.97 -7.96
N LEU A 257 -6.99 -32.76 -8.01
CA LEU A 257 -6.98 -31.93 -9.23
C LEU A 257 -6.34 -32.65 -10.44
N ARG A 258 -5.29 -33.45 -10.20
CA ARG A 258 -4.68 -34.27 -11.27
C ARG A 258 -5.56 -35.47 -11.65
N GLU A 259 -6.22 -36.09 -10.68
CA GLU A 259 -7.13 -37.22 -10.90
C GLU A 259 -8.37 -36.80 -11.72
N VAL A 260 -8.91 -35.60 -11.47
CA VAL A 260 -10.01 -35.03 -12.29
C VAL A 260 -9.53 -34.40 -13.61
N GLN A 261 -8.22 -34.44 -13.87
CA GLN A 261 -7.59 -33.99 -15.12
C GLN A 261 -7.81 -32.50 -15.45
N VAL A 262 -7.65 -31.61 -14.46
CA VAL A 262 -7.65 -30.16 -14.75
C VAL A 262 -6.50 -29.77 -15.67
N THR A 263 -6.72 -28.79 -16.55
CA THR A 263 -5.73 -28.31 -17.52
C THR A 263 -4.53 -27.65 -16.83
N SER A 264 -4.82 -26.75 -15.87
CA SER A 264 -3.78 -26.08 -15.09
C SER A 264 -4.32 -25.71 -13.71
N PHE A 265 -3.43 -25.70 -12.72
CA PHE A 265 -3.74 -25.25 -11.37
C PHE A 265 -2.57 -24.46 -10.76
N LYS A 266 -2.88 -23.55 -9.85
CA LYS A 266 -1.91 -22.72 -9.13
C LYS A 266 -2.32 -22.57 -7.67
N GLU A 267 -1.33 -22.58 -6.78
CA GLU A 267 -1.50 -22.25 -5.37
C GLU A 267 -0.82 -20.93 -5.02
N THR A 268 -1.28 -20.28 -3.95
CA THR A 268 -0.67 -19.06 -3.38
C THR A 268 -0.80 -19.05 -1.85
N GLU A 269 -0.11 -18.12 -1.19
CA GLU A 269 -0.22 -17.90 0.25
C GLU A 269 -0.82 -16.51 0.54
N PHE A 270 -1.83 -16.45 1.40
CA PHE A 270 -2.41 -15.21 1.91
C PHE A 270 -1.92 -14.98 3.33
N CYS A 271 -1.06 -13.99 3.52
CA CYS A 271 -0.51 -13.64 4.83
C CYS A 271 -1.16 -12.37 5.39
N GLN A 272 -1.54 -12.39 6.66
CA GLN A 272 -2.03 -11.22 7.40
C GLN A 272 -1.67 -11.37 8.88
N GLY A 273 -0.85 -10.48 9.44
CA GLY A 273 -0.44 -10.57 10.84
C GLY A 273 0.24 -11.93 11.14
N ASN A 274 -0.38 -12.74 12.01
CA ASN A 274 0.09 -14.11 12.31
C ASN A 274 -0.76 -15.21 11.63
N THR A 275 -1.75 -14.81 10.83
CA THR A 275 -2.66 -15.72 10.14
C THR A 275 -2.17 -15.92 8.72
N THR A 276 -1.91 -17.17 8.38
CA THR A 276 -1.65 -17.60 6.99
C THR A 276 -2.80 -18.47 6.52
N ARG A 277 -3.24 -18.22 5.29
CA ARG A 277 -4.14 -19.06 4.52
C ARG A 277 -3.50 -19.33 3.17
N TRP A 278 -4.07 -20.26 2.42
CA TRP A 278 -3.62 -20.59 1.07
C TRP A 278 -4.76 -20.35 0.09
N GLY A 279 -4.44 -20.04 -1.15
CA GLY A 279 -5.39 -20.06 -2.26
C GLY A 279 -5.06 -21.22 -3.18
N LEU A 280 -6.08 -21.89 -3.70
CA LEU A 280 -5.96 -22.93 -4.72
C LEU A 280 -6.90 -22.59 -5.87
N ALA A 281 -6.37 -22.50 -7.09
CA ALA A 281 -7.13 -22.21 -8.29
C ALA A 281 -6.83 -23.22 -9.39
N TRP A 282 -7.83 -23.54 -10.21
CA TRP A 282 -7.72 -24.47 -11.33
C TRP A 282 -8.63 -24.05 -12.49
N THR A 283 -8.38 -24.62 -13.66
CA THR A 283 -9.16 -24.37 -14.88
C THR A 283 -9.24 -25.62 -15.75
N PHE A 284 -10.35 -25.77 -16.46
CA PHE A 284 -10.52 -26.76 -17.53
C PHE A 284 -10.26 -26.15 -18.92
N CYS A 285 -10.21 -24.81 -19.05
CA CYS A 285 -9.98 -24.13 -20.31
C CYS A 285 -8.58 -24.41 -20.85
N GLN A 286 -8.49 -25.03 -22.03
CA GLN A 286 -7.21 -25.38 -22.67
C GLN A 286 -6.33 -24.16 -23.01
N SER A 287 -6.95 -22.99 -23.20
CA SER A 287 -6.25 -21.74 -23.51
C SER A 287 -5.59 -21.08 -22.29
N LEU A 288 -5.93 -21.50 -21.06
CA LEU A 288 -5.47 -20.88 -19.82
C LEU A 288 -4.45 -21.77 -19.10
N ASP A 289 -3.24 -21.23 -18.93
CA ASP A 289 -2.23 -21.83 -18.05
C ASP A 289 -2.01 -20.96 -16.82
N LEU A 290 -2.63 -21.35 -15.71
CA LEU A 290 -2.55 -20.63 -14.44
C LEU A 290 -1.13 -20.54 -13.89
N LYS A 291 -0.21 -21.42 -14.28
CA LYS A 291 1.21 -21.35 -13.87
C LYS A 291 1.90 -20.10 -14.40
N LYS A 292 1.40 -19.52 -15.50
CA LYS A 292 1.92 -18.26 -16.08
C LYS A 292 1.48 -17.02 -15.31
N CYS A 293 0.50 -17.13 -14.41
CA CYS A 293 0.13 -16.02 -13.54
C CYS A 293 1.40 -15.59 -12.77
N PRO A 294 1.77 -14.30 -12.76
CA PRO A 294 2.97 -13.86 -12.07
C PRO A 294 2.86 -14.11 -10.56
N ASP A 295 4.02 -14.22 -9.90
CA ASP A 295 4.10 -14.16 -8.44
C ASP A 295 4.37 -12.70 -8.06
N PRO A 296 3.39 -12.01 -7.44
CA PRO A 296 3.53 -10.59 -7.10
C PRO A 296 4.75 -10.32 -6.20
N MET A 297 5.10 -11.24 -5.31
CA MET A 297 6.24 -11.08 -4.41
C MET A 297 7.57 -11.14 -5.18
N LYS A 298 7.70 -12.07 -6.13
CA LYS A 298 8.89 -12.14 -7.00
C LYS A 298 9.01 -10.94 -7.94
N LEU A 299 7.89 -10.36 -8.37
CA LEU A 299 7.90 -9.11 -9.16
C LEU A 299 8.40 -7.92 -8.34
N VAL A 300 8.02 -7.83 -7.06
CA VAL A 300 8.51 -6.81 -6.13
C VAL A 300 10.00 -7.01 -5.82
N GLU A 301 10.44 -8.23 -5.54
CA GLU A 301 11.87 -8.55 -5.33
C GLU A 301 12.71 -8.23 -6.57
N ARG A 302 12.20 -8.51 -7.78
CA ARG A 302 12.86 -8.11 -9.04
C ARG A 302 12.99 -6.60 -9.19
N LYS A 303 12.02 -5.81 -8.71
CA LYS A 303 12.09 -4.34 -8.68
C LYS A 303 12.98 -3.80 -7.55
N LEU A 304 13.14 -4.54 -6.45
CA LEU A 304 13.89 -4.17 -5.25
C LEU A 304 15.35 -4.64 -5.23
N LYS A 305 15.85 -5.31 -6.28
CA LYS A 305 17.29 -5.61 -6.37
C LYS A 305 18.07 -4.30 -6.19
N SER A 306 18.92 -4.24 -5.16
CA SER A 306 19.77 -3.09 -4.87
C SER A 306 20.57 -2.74 -6.12
N LYS A 307 20.37 -1.54 -6.65
CA LYS A 307 21.24 -1.02 -7.69
C LYS A 307 22.57 -0.67 -7.03
N ASP A 308 23.69 -1.04 -7.66
CA ASP A 308 25.02 -0.73 -7.10
C ASP A 308 25.15 0.77 -6.76
N PRO A 309 25.90 1.13 -5.69
CA PRO A 309 26.19 2.52 -5.37
C PRO A 309 26.77 3.28 -6.56
N LEU A 310 26.50 4.59 -6.65
CA LEU A 310 27.17 5.42 -7.63
C LEU A 310 28.59 5.72 -7.17
N CYS A 311 29.58 5.23 -7.92
CA CYS A 311 30.99 5.40 -7.60
C CYS A 311 31.60 6.60 -8.34
N PHE A 312 32.49 7.33 -7.66
CA PHE A 312 33.34 8.36 -8.24
C PHE A 312 34.74 8.29 -7.63
N LYS A 313 35.74 8.07 -8.47
CA LYS A 313 37.15 8.15 -8.10
C LYS A 313 37.56 9.62 -7.99
N LEU A 314 37.98 10.05 -6.81
CA LEU A 314 38.37 11.44 -6.56
C LEU A 314 39.73 11.73 -7.23
N PRO A 315 39.89 12.89 -7.89
CA PRO A 315 41.14 13.28 -8.54
C PRO A 315 42.15 13.79 -7.50
N VAL A 316 42.84 12.87 -6.83
CA VAL A 316 43.86 13.16 -5.82
C VAL A 316 45.22 12.70 -6.34
N VAL A 317 46.23 13.57 -6.28
CA VAL A 317 47.55 13.38 -6.92
C VAL A 317 48.43 12.42 -6.12
N GLU A 318 48.50 12.61 -4.80
CA GLU A 318 49.22 11.73 -3.88
C GLU A 318 48.26 11.14 -2.84
N ILE A 319 48.50 9.88 -2.46
CA ILE A 319 47.57 9.18 -1.59
C ILE A 319 48.25 8.83 -0.27
N ASN A 320 47.85 9.54 0.77
CA ASN A 320 48.23 9.28 2.16
C ASN A 320 47.07 9.71 3.08
N ASP A 321 47.20 9.47 4.39
CA ASP A 321 46.16 9.78 5.38
C ASP A 321 45.77 11.26 5.41
N LEU A 322 46.72 12.16 5.13
CA LEU A 322 46.47 13.60 5.05
C LEU A 322 45.56 13.94 3.86
N HIS A 323 45.85 13.38 2.69
CA HIS A 323 45.02 13.55 1.49
C HIS A 323 43.63 12.93 1.65
N PHE A 324 43.51 11.80 2.35
CA PHE A 324 42.21 11.21 2.67
C PHE A 324 41.37 12.09 3.60
N CYS A 325 41.99 12.69 4.61
CA CYS A 325 41.32 13.66 5.49
C CYS A 325 40.90 14.91 4.71
N SER A 326 41.80 15.50 3.92
CA SER A 326 41.53 16.68 3.08
C SER A 326 40.40 16.42 2.08
N ALA A 327 40.39 15.26 1.42
CA ALA A 327 39.32 14.86 0.50
C ALA A 327 37.96 14.69 1.22
N THR A 328 37.98 14.19 2.46
CA THR A 328 36.77 14.09 3.30
C THR A 328 36.26 15.46 3.68
N ASP A 329 37.12 16.35 4.18
CA ASP A 329 36.73 17.69 4.63
C ASP A 329 36.14 18.49 3.47
N ARG A 330 36.74 18.39 2.28
CA ARG A 330 36.20 19.01 1.07
C ARG A 330 34.84 18.46 0.66
N LEU A 331 34.61 17.16 0.84
CA LEU A 331 33.32 16.55 0.58
C LEU A 331 32.26 17.10 1.56
N LEU A 332 32.63 17.26 2.83
CA LEU A 332 31.76 17.86 3.86
C LEU A 332 31.48 19.34 3.57
N ASP A 333 32.46 20.11 3.07
CA ASP A 333 32.27 21.48 2.62
C ASP A 333 31.26 21.57 1.47
N ILE A 334 31.32 20.65 0.51
CA ILE A 334 30.35 20.57 -0.57
C ILE A 334 28.94 20.29 -0.02
N PHE A 335 28.78 19.35 0.92
CA PHE A 335 27.48 19.08 1.54
C PHE A 335 26.97 20.28 2.34
N SER A 336 27.84 20.97 3.06
CA SER A 336 27.53 22.21 3.78
C SER A 336 27.07 23.32 2.83
N SER A 337 27.75 23.49 1.68
CA SER A 337 27.37 24.45 0.63
C SER A 337 25.98 24.17 0.03
N LEU A 338 25.57 22.90 0.05
CA LEU A 338 24.25 22.45 -0.40
C LEU A 338 23.18 22.53 0.70
N GLN A 339 23.53 23.01 1.90
CA GLN A 339 22.67 23.07 3.08
C GLN A 339 22.17 21.69 3.50
N MET A 340 23.02 20.68 3.39
CA MET A 340 22.72 19.31 3.84
C MET A 340 23.19 19.11 5.29
N SER A 341 22.41 18.37 6.07
CA SER A 341 22.86 17.84 7.36
C SER A 341 23.60 16.53 7.16
N VAL A 342 24.75 16.38 7.82
CA VAL A 342 25.62 15.21 7.70
C VAL A 342 25.86 14.61 9.07
N GLU A 343 25.60 13.32 9.22
CA GLU A 343 25.86 12.54 10.43
C GLU A 343 26.89 11.45 10.11
N GLU A 344 28.03 11.44 10.80
CA GLU A 344 29.05 10.40 10.61
C GLU A 344 28.64 9.11 11.32
N VAL A 345 28.53 8.03 10.56
CA VAL A 345 28.02 6.71 11.02
C VAL A 345 29.16 5.74 11.26
N THR A 346 30.27 5.88 10.54
CA THR A 346 31.41 4.97 10.66
C THR A 346 32.69 5.72 10.38
N ARG A 347 33.66 5.57 11.30
CA ARG A 347 35.02 6.06 11.18
C ARG A 347 36.00 4.92 11.34
N LYS A 348 36.70 4.57 10.27
CA LYS A 348 37.86 3.66 10.23
C LYS A 348 39.02 4.36 9.52
N ASN A 349 40.24 3.87 9.69
CA ASN A 349 41.44 4.50 9.11
C ASN A 349 41.31 4.78 7.61
N ASN A 350 40.67 3.87 6.87
CA ASN A 350 40.54 3.96 5.42
C ASN A 350 39.10 4.13 4.91
N ILE A 351 38.11 4.27 5.79
CA ILE A 351 36.69 4.38 5.39
C ILE A 351 35.98 5.35 6.33
N ARG A 352 35.29 6.34 5.74
CA ARG A 352 34.31 7.16 6.44
C ARG A 352 32.94 7.06 5.78
N ARG A 353 31.90 6.91 6.58
CA ARG A 353 30.51 6.80 6.10
C ARG A 353 29.64 7.83 6.77
N PHE A 354 28.78 8.46 5.98
CA PHE A 354 27.89 9.53 6.39
C PHE A 354 26.45 9.25 6.00
N PHE A 355 25.51 9.58 6.88
CA PHE A 355 24.12 9.83 6.52
C PHE A 355 23.95 11.29 6.16
N VAL A 356 23.47 11.55 4.95
CA VAL A 356 23.29 12.90 4.43
C VAL A 356 21.80 13.16 4.22
N SER A 357 21.30 14.20 4.87
CA SER A 357 19.91 14.66 4.77
C SER A 357 19.87 16.04 4.11
N ALA A 358 19.24 16.10 2.94
CA ALA A 358 18.94 17.36 2.25
C ALA A 358 17.54 17.84 2.59
N PHE A 359 17.38 19.13 2.86
CA PHE A 359 16.08 19.76 3.17
C PHE A 359 15.47 20.50 1.97
N SER A 360 16.23 20.69 0.89
CA SER A 360 15.77 21.28 -0.37
C SER A 360 16.68 20.88 -1.54
N ASN A 361 16.22 21.07 -2.78
CA ASN A 361 17.00 20.75 -3.98
C ASN A 361 17.94 21.91 -4.38
N ASN A 362 19.11 21.96 -3.76
CA ASN A 362 20.11 23.01 -3.99
C ASN A 362 21.15 22.68 -5.07
N TRP A 363 21.24 21.42 -5.52
CA TRP A 363 22.23 20.94 -6.48
C TRP A 363 21.78 21.06 -7.96
N SER A 364 20.49 21.21 -8.21
CA SER A 364 19.90 21.30 -9.56
C SER A 364 20.03 22.69 -10.20
N ASN A 365 19.87 22.75 -11.53
CA ASN A 365 19.81 23.98 -12.32
C ASN A 365 21.05 24.90 -12.24
N GLN A 366 22.23 24.36 -11.89
CA GLN A 366 23.47 25.14 -11.78
C GLN A 366 23.81 25.92 -13.06
N ARG A 367 23.56 25.36 -14.25
CA ARG A 367 23.82 26.04 -15.53
C ARG A 367 22.93 27.28 -15.71
N LYS A 368 21.66 27.22 -15.28
CA LYS A 368 20.74 28.36 -15.28
C LYS A 368 21.18 29.42 -14.26
N LYS A 369 21.50 28.99 -13.03
CA LYS A 369 22.01 29.87 -11.96
C LYS A 369 23.33 30.57 -12.35
N ARG A 370 24.28 29.87 -13.00
CA ARG A 370 25.53 30.47 -13.53
C ARG A 370 25.28 31.49 -14.63
N ARG A 371 24.34 31.21 -15.55
CA ARG A 371 23.95 32.16 -16.61
C ARG A 371 23.28 33.41 -16.05
N GLU A 372 22.42 33.26 -15.05
CA GLU A 372 21.78 34.40 -14.36
C GLU A 372 22.80 35.20 -13.54
N LYS A 373 23.75 34.55 -12.87
CA LYS A 373 24.82 35.23 -12.14
C LYS A 373 25.76 35.98 -13.10
N ASN A 374 26.15 35.38 -14.23
CA ASN A 374 26.95 36.05 -15.25
C ASN A 374 26.19 37.20 -15.93
N ARG A 375 24.88 37.05 -16.17
CA ARG A 375 24.04 38.17 -16.64
C ARG A 375 24.04 39.32 -15.65
N LYS A 376 23.80 39.04 -14.36
CA LYS A 376 23.86 40.07 -13.31
C LYS A 376 25.25 40.70 -13.17
N MET A 377 26.32 39.93 -13.36
CA MET A 377 27.69 40.46 -13.31
C MET A 377 28.00 41.35 -14.51
N ASN A 378 27.56 40.99 -15.72
CA ASN A 378 27.69 41.81 -16.92
C ASN A 378 26.82 43.08 -16.83
N ASP A 379 25.56 42.98 -16.37
CA ASP A 379 24.70 44.15 -16.14
C ASP A 379 25.30 45.11 -15.09
N SER A 380 26.09 44.59 -14.13
CA SER A 380 26.80 45.41 -13.14
C SER A 380 28.04 46.09 -13.71
N LEU A 381 28.74 45.47 -14.66
CA LEU A 381 29.92 46.02 -15.33
C LEU A 381 29.54 47.08 -16.38
N ASP A 382 28.41 46.90 -17.07
CA ASP A 382 27.86 47.89 -18.02
C ASP A 382 27.32 49.15 -17.31
N SER A 383 27.11 49.11 -15.99
CA SER A 383 26.66 50.27 -15.19
C SER A 383 27.80 51.22 -14.74
N VAL A 384 29.08 50.86 -14.97
CA VAL A 384 30.26 51.65 -14.53
C VAL A 384 30.98 52.32 -15.70
N GLY A 385 30.59 52.06 -16.95
CA GLY A 385 31.27 52.60 -18.12
C GLY A 385 30.33 53.15 -19.18
N GLU A 386 29.78 54.35 -18.96
CA GLU A 386 29.44 55.28 -20.06
C GLU A 386 29.06 56.67 -19.52
N TYR A 387 30.09 57.51 -19.34
CA TYR A 387 29.96 58.97 -19.37
C TYR A 387 30.93 59.50 -20.45
N SER A 388 30.44 59.66 -21.68
CA SER A 388 30.86 60.72 -22.61
C SER A 388 30.01 60.73 -23.89
N GLY A 389 29.04 61.65 -23.94
CA GLY A 389 28.94 62.67 -24.98
C GLY A 389 28.38 62.37 -26.38
N SER A 390 27.06 62.55 -26.51
CA SER A 390 26.37 63.36 -27.57
C SER A 390 26.26 62.81 -29.03
N PRO A 391 25.41 63.38 -29.92
CA PRO A 391 24.16 62.72 -30.32
C PRO A 391 23.91 62.65 -31.85
N SER A 392 22.72 62.15 -32.21
CA SER A 392 22.00 62.24 -33.49
C SER A 392 22.23 61.15 -34.53
N SER A 393 21.15 60.42 -34.85
CA SER A 393 20.45 60.51 -36.15
C SER A 393 19.25 59.55 -36.17
N GLU A 394 18.12 60.09 -36.63
CA GLU A 394 16.83 59.45 -36.83
C GLU A 394 16.89 58.26 -37.81
N GLU A 395 16.03 57.24 -37.62
CA GLU A 395 15.28 56.68 -38.74
C GLU A 395 14.05 55.86 -38.30
N HIS A 396 12.95 56.14 -38.99
CA HIS A 396 11.61 55.58 -38.90
C HIS A 396 11.51 54.07 -39.20
N LYS A 397 10.58 53.36 -38.53
CA LYS A 397 9.48 52.63 -39.22
C LYS A 397 8.38 52.09 -38.29
N LEU A 398 7.20 52.69 -38.50
CA LEU A 398 5.79 52.26 -38.37
C LEU A 398 5.45 50.87 -37.78
N GLN A 399 4.64 50.82 -36.71
CA GLN A 399 3.15 50.69 -36.64
C GLN A 399 2.63 49.25 -36.81
N SER A 400 2.17 48.55 -35.75
CA SER A 400 0.84 48.59 -35.05
C SER A 400 -0.24 47.72 -35.76
N PRO A 401 -1.44 47.41 -35.19
CA PRO A 401 -1.96 47.67 -33.83
C PRO A 401 -2.78 46.49 -33.21
N ARG A 402 -3.22 46.64 -31.95
CA ARG A 402 -4.60 46.40 -31.44
C ARG A 402 -4.66 46.73 -29.92
N ARG A 403 -5.28 47.86 -29.56
CA ARG A 403 -6.58 48.05 -28.85
C ARG A 403 -6.56 47.53 -27.39
N GLU A 404 -6.50 48.37 -26.33
CA GLU A 404 -7.57 49.22 -25.71
C GLU A 404 -8.87 48.42 -25.48
N ASP A 405 -9.56 48.37 -24.34
CA ASP A 405 -9.54 49.00 -23.00
C ASP A 405 -10.24 47.94 -22.07
N ASP A 406 -10.21 47.94 -20.73
CA ASP A 406 -10.88 48.90 -19.85
C ASP A 406 -10.49 48.62 -18.40
N ASN A 407 -10.17 49.70 -17.69
CA ASN A 407 -10.16 49.80 -16.24
C ASN A 407 -11.60 49.96 -15.73
N ASN A 408 -11.92 49.36 -14.58
CA ASN A 408 -12.72 50.10 -13.60
C ASN A 408 -12.42 49.66 -12.17
N SER A 409 -11.92 50.65 -11.43
CA SER A 409 -11.67 50.73 -9.99
C SER A 409 -12.95 50.90 -9.19
N ILE A 410 -13.06 50.28 -8.01
CA ILE A 410 -13.75 50.88 -6.83
C ILE A 410 -12.96 50.51 -5.57
N ASP A 411 -12.89 51.50 -4.67
CA ASP A 411 -11.98 51.73 -3.57
C ASP A 411 -12.71 51.62 -2.20
N TYR A 412 -11.92 51.62 -1.11
CA TYR A 412 -12.27 51.72 0.33
C TYR A 412 -12.88 50.46 1.00
N ASP A 413 -12.57 50.07 2.24
CA ASP A 413 -12.19 50.87 3.40
C ASP A 413 -11.59 50.00 4.54
N ALA A 414 -10.72 50.58 5.35
CA ALA A 414 -10.07 49.95 6.51
C ALA A 414 -10.67 50.47 7.83
N LYS A 415 -11.10 49.57 8.75
CA LYS A 415 -11.27 49.90 10.19
C LYS A 415 -10.90 48.74 11.12
N SER A 416 -10.23 49.13 12.21
CA SER A 416 -9.59 48.39 13.31
C SER A 416 -10.55 48.05 14.49
N PRO A 417 -10.09 47.38 15.57
CA PRO A 417 -10.81 46.30 16.27
C PRO A 417 -11.55 46.69 17.55
N GLY A 418 -12.53 45.87 17.93
CA GLY A 418 -13.24 45.94 19.22
C GLY A 418 -12.70 44.95 20.26
N LYS A 419 -12.55 45.42 21.50
CA LYS A 419 -12.04 44.73 22.71
C LYS A 419 -13.15 44.66 23.78
N ARG A 420 -13.05 43.65 24.66
CA ARG A 420 -13.68 43.43 26.00
C ARG A 420 -15.05 42.72 25.98
N THR A 421 -15.42 41.81 26.91
CA THR A 421 -15.01 41.52 28.31
C THR A 421 -15.14 40.03 28.68
N ASN A 422 -14.34 39.59 29.67
CA ASN A 422 -14.47 38.33 30.42
C ASN A 422 -15.58 38.41 31.49
N HIS A 423 -16.29 37.29 31.74
CA HIS A 423 -16.49 36.68 33.07
C HIS A 423 -17.36 35.42 32.94
N ASP A 424 -16.79 34.23 33.16
CA ASP A 424 -17.12 33.39 34.33
C ASP A 424 -16.43 32.02 34.27
N HIS A 425 -15.89 31.62 35.42
CA HIS A 425 -15.18 30.38 35.70
C HIS A 425 -16.16 29.23 35.97
N PHE A 426 -15.82 28.02 35.52
CA PHE A 426 -16.01 26.79 36.30
C PHE A 426 -14.93 25.76 35.94
N GLU A 427 -14.46 25.06 36.97
CA GLU A 427 -13.28 24.20 37.06
C GLU A 427 -13.35 22.91 36.23
N GLY A 428 -12.19 22.41 35.77
CA GLY A 428 -12.06 21.02 35.34
C GLY A 428 -10.89 20.71 34.42
N ALA A 429 -9.90 20.00 34.95
CA ALA A 429 -8.83 19.28 34.26
C ALA A 429 -7.72 20.10 33.57
N PHE A 430 -6.49 19.87 34.01
CA PHE A 430 -5.26 20.22 33.30
C PHE A 430 -5.22 19.53 31.92
N ILE A 431 -5.80 20.18 30.91
CA ILE A 431 -5.47 19.89 29.51
C ILE A 431 -4.17 20.63 29.21
N LYS A 432 -3.03 19.94 29.29
CA LYS A 432 -1.85 20.37 28.54
C LYS A 432 -2.23 20.27 27.06
N LYS A 433 -2.66 21.38 26.46
CA LYS A 433 -2.65 21.54 25.01
C LYS A 433 -1.24 21.17 24.55
N LEU A 434 -1.14 20.10 23.77
CA LEU A 434 0.04 19.81 22.97
C LEU A 434 0.36 21.08 22.18
N LYS A 435 1.39 21.81 22.61
CA LYS A 435 2.10 22.72 21.71
C LYS A 435 2.74 21.82 20.66
N ILE A 436 2.08 21.71 19.51
CA ILE A 436 2.74 21.31 18.29
C ILE A 436 3.80 22.40 18.08
N ILE A 437 5.07 22.03 18.24
CA ILE A 437 6.16 22.84 17.74
C ILE A 437 6.19 22.53 16.24
N ASP A 438 5.41 23.29 15.47
CA ASP A 438 5.58 23.34 14.02
C ASP A 438 6.87 24.10 13.76
N ASN A 439 7.95 23.34 13.54
CA ASN A 439 9.06 23.65 12.60
C ASN A 439 10.22 22.66 12.80
N GLU A 440 9.99 21.36 12.62
CA GLU A 440 11.09 20.51 12.17
C GLU A 440 11.15 20.56 10.63
N PRO A 441 12.30 20.90 10.02
CA PRO A 441 12.41 21.00 8.58
C PRO A 441 12.15 19.62 7.95
N THR A 442 11.17 19.56 7.04
CA THR A 442 10.82 18.33 6.32
C THR A 442 12.00 17.91 5.46
N ILE A 443 12.50 16.69 5.67
CA ILE A 443 13.65 16.16 4.93
C ILE A 443 13.23 15.85 3.50
N PHE A 444 13.85 16.52 2.53
CA PHE A 444 13.55 16.40 1.11
C PHE A 444 14.16 15.12 0.51
N PHE A 445 15.40 14.78 0.87
CA PHE A 445 16.09 13.60 0.33
C PHE A 445 17.16 13.09 1.30
N LYS A 446 17.30 11.76 1.41
CA LYS A 446 18.32 11.09 2.24
C LYS A 446 19.16 10.12 1.43
N PHE A 447 20.46 10.10 1.69
CA PHE A 447 21.38 9.14 1.08
C PHE A 447 22.57 8.84 1.98
N VAL A 448 23.29 7.77 1.64
CA VAL A 448 24.53 7.37 2.28
C VAL A 448 25.69 7.80 1.40
N ALA A 449 26.66 8.50 1.96
CA ALA A 449 27.93 8.78 1.30
C ALA A 449 29.03 7.99 2.01
N THR A 450 29.76 7.16 1.28
CA THR A 450 30.93 6.44 1.80
C THR A 450 32.16 6.88 1.03
N ILE A 451 33.15 7.44 1.72
CA ILE A 451 34.47 7.71 1.17
C ILE A 451 35.43 6.62 1.67
N LYS A 452 36.12 5.96 0.74
CA LYS A 452 37.05 4.86 1.03
C LYS A 452 38.40 5.16 0.40
N TYR A 453 39.45 4.65 1.03
CA TYR A 453 40.81 4.72 0.57
C TYR A 453 41.39 3.30 0.50
N ASP A 454 41.62 2.83 -0.72
CA ASP A 454 42.38 1.59 -0.99
C ASP A 454 43.53 1.97 -1.96
N ASP A 455 43.52 1.52 -3.21
CA ASP A 455 44.49 1.98 -4.24
C ASP A 455 44.21 3.42 -4.72
N TYR A 456 42.98 3.89 -4.52
CA TYR A 456 42.51 5.23 -4.86
C TYR A 456 41.46 5.69 -3.84
N ILE A 457 41.27 7.00 -3.70
CA ILE A 457 40.17 7.53 -2.90
C ILE A 457 38.89 7.51 -3.74
N THR A 458 37.89 6.78 -3.26
CA THR A 458 36.61 6.56 -3.94
C THR A 458 35.45 7.05 -3.09
N LEU A 459 34.54 7.80 -3.71
CA LEU A 459 33.26 8.18 -3.16
C LEU A 459 32.16 7.27 -3.72
N GLU A 460 31.39 6.65 -2.84
CA GLU A 460 30.20 5.87 -3.13
C GLU A 460 28.97 6.60 -2.59
N LEU A 461 27.97 6.85 -3.46
CA LEU A 461 26.67 7.38 -3.07
C LEU A 461 25.59 6.32 -3.22
N ASP A 462 24.84 6.06 -2.15
CA ASP A 462 23.78 5.05 -2.13
C ASP A 462 22.47 5.60 -1.56
N SER A 463 21.33 5.11 -2.04
CA SER A 463 20.01 5.54 -1.55
C SER A 463 19.68 4.85 -0.23
N PHE A 464 19.19 5.62 0.74
CA PHE A 464 18.83 5.08 2.06
C PHE A 464 17.60 4.15 1.99
N ASP A 465 16.60 4.54 1.21
CA ASP A 465 15.43 3.74 0.90
C ASP A 465 15.41 3.52 -0.62
N ASN A 466 15.11 2.31 -1.10
CA ASN A 466 14.93 1.96 -2.53
C ASN A 466 13.80 2.76 -3.25
N THR A 467 13.40 3.90 -2.69
CA THR A 467 12.45 4.87 -3.21
C THR A 467 13.00 5.65 -4.40
N TYR A 468 12.08 5.95 -5.31
CA TYR A 468 12.24 6.50 -6.64
C TYR A 468 12.89 7.91 -6.67
N ASN A 469 14.21 8.04 -6.53
CA ASN A 469 14.94 9.25 -6.96
C ASN A 469 16.46 9.06 -7.11
N ARG A 470 16.90 7.98 -7.78
CA ARG A 470 18.32 7.80 -8.15
C ARG A 470 18.85 8.96 -9.02
N ASP A 471 17.95 9.67 -9.71
CA ASP A 471 18.28 10.87 -10.48
C ASP A 471 18.87 11.98 -9.60
N TYR A 472 18.41 12.15 -8.36
CA TYR A 472 19.02 13.10 -7.43
C TYR A 472 20.43 12.67 -7.01
N LEU A 473 20.69 11.36 -6.82
CA LEU A 473 22.05 10.88 -6.59
C LEU A 473 22.97 11.17 -7.77
N HIS A 474 22.48 10.98 -9.00
CA HIS A 474 23.26 11.33 -10.20
C HIS A 474 23.54 12.83 -10.29
N GLN A 475 22.57 13.68 -9.99
CA GLN A 475 22.74 15.14 -10.00
C GLN A 475 23.68 15.60 -8.89
N ILE A 476 23.59 15.05 -7.68
CA ILE A 476 24.49 15.32 -6.56
C ILE A 476 25.91 14.85 -6.89
N LEU A 477 26.07 13.65 -7.44
CA LEU A 477 27.38 13.17 -7.88
C LEU A 477 27.98 14.09 -8.96
N GLN A 478 27.16 14.55 -9.91
CA GLN A 478 27.63 15.50 -10.92
C GLN A 478 27.98 16.87 -10.31
N TYR A 479 27.24 17.32 -9.30
CA TYR A 479 27.59 18.52 -8.53
C TYR A 479 28.97 18.34 -7.88
N ILE A 480 29.19 17.22 -7.21
CA ILE A 480 30.47 16.91 -6.56
C ILE A 480 31.58 16.90 -7.60
N LYS A 481 31.44 16.16 -8.70
CA LYS A 481 32.41 16.13 -9.82
C LYS A 481 32.79 17.53 -10.32
N ASN A 482 31.83 18.44 -10.42
CA ASN A 482 32.06 19.78 -10.95
C ASN A 482 32.73 20.74 -9.94
N ASN A 483 32.65 20.45 -8.64
CA ASN A 483 33.12 21.35 -7.57
C ASN A 483 34.28 20.73 -6.74
N PHE A 484 34.58 19.45 -6.98
CA PHE A 484 35.71 18.73 -6.42
C PHE A 484 36.89 18.83 -7.40
N GLN A 485 37.56 19.99 -7.43
CA GLN A 485 38.81 20.17 -8.18
C GLN A 485 39.99 19.62 -7.36
N SER A 486 41.08 19.19 -8.00
CA SER A 486 42.32 18.85 -7.30
C SER A 486 42.87 20.11 -6.64
N SER A 487 43.20 20.04 -5.35
CA SER A 487 44.17 20.96 -4.77
C SER A 487 45.54 20.41 -5.16
N ASP A 488 46.35 21.23 -5.81
CA ASP A 488 47.80 20.99 -5.88
C ASP A 488 48.40 20.94 -4.47
#